data_AF-F1L9Z1-F1
#
_entry.id   AF-F1L9Z1-F1
#
_cell.length_a   1.000
_cell.length_b   1.000
_cell.length_c   1.000
_cell.angle_alpha   90.00
_cell.angle_beta   90.00
_cell.angle_gamma   90.00
#
_symmetry.space_group_name_H-M   'P 1'
#
loop_
_entity.id
_entity.type
_entity.pdbx_description
1 polymer ?
#
loop_
_entity_poly.entity_id
_entity_poly.type
_entity_poly.pdbx_seq_one_letter_code
_entity_poly.pdbx_strand_id
1 'polypeptide(L)'
;MAKSFSRLPPLPALRDFIHMYKLNAKRILSQNFLMDMNLTRKIVRAAGIEEGDRVVEIGPGPGGITRAILEAGCERLDVIEIDKRFIPPLQHLAEASGSRLHIHHADALKTDIGAIWQANATEGTSWDDAPPRLHVVGNLPFHIASPLIIKYLREMHTRKSAWSYGRVPLTLTFQMEVARRICGPIDSEVRARISIMSTFVSEPKILFEIPGSCFVPKPKINVGVVRFIPRIEPLIKSAFEVVEKICRHIFHYRQKYVIKCVRTLYPESLAESLSHELLSVCRIDPSTISIKLGVEQFADICYAYEEQCKRYPGLFLYDYTQPSRTLDELSRLPDALPPTYLFREDVPPAGISLSNSENIFR
;
A
#
# COMPACT_ATOMS: atom_id res chain seq x y z
N MET A 1 36.45 18.35 -7.15
CA MET A 1 35.87 19.63 -6.69
C MET A 1 34.89 19.33 -5.56
N ALA A 2 35.13 19.83 -4.36
CA ALA A 2 34.21 19.66 -3.24
C ALA A 2 32.92 20.45 -3.54
N LYS A 3 31.80 19.77 -3.80
CA LYS A 3 30.49 20.41 -3.95
C LYS A 3 30.23 21.21 -2.67
N SER A 4 30.00 22.51 -2.82
CA SER A 4 29.55 23.39 -1.73
C SER A 4 28.18 22.89 -1.27
N PHE A 5 28.16 22.08 -0.22
CA PHE A 5 26.90 21.78 0.48
C PHE A 5 26.42 23.10 1.08
N SER A 6 25.31 23.65 0.58
CA SER A 6 24.55 24.60 1.37
C SER A 6 24.31 23.91 2.71
N ARG A 7 24.84 24.48 3.80
CA ARG A 7 24.70 23.88 5.13
C ARG A 7 23.22 23.94 5.48
N LEU A 8 22.50 22.85 5.21
CA LEU A 8 21.11 22.72 5.64
C LEU A 8 21.06 22.98 7.15
N PRO A 9 20.03 23.67 7.65
CA PRO A 9 19.89 23.90 9.07
C PRO A 9 19.87 22.55 9.80
N PRO A 10 20.57 22.42 10.95
CA PRO A 10 20.58 21.18 11.70
C PRO A 10 19.15 20.79 12.13
N LEU A 11 18.95 19.53 12.51
CA LEU A 11 17.72 19.15 13.19
C LEU A 11 17.57 19.97 14.48
N PRO A 12 16.33 20.31 14.89
CA PRO A 12 16.10 20.91 16.20
C PRO A 12 16.72 20.03 17.28
N ALA A 13 17.38 20.64 18.27
CA ALA A 13 17.90 19.89 19.40
C ALA A 13 16.74 19.17 20.10
N LEU A 14 17.00 17.97 20.62
CA LEU A 14 15.98 17.14 21.28
C LEU A 14 15.22 17.91 22.37
N ARG A 15 15.91 18.76 23.12
CA ARG A 15 15.30 19.62 24.15
C ARG A 15 14.29 20.60 23.56
N ASP A 16 14.67 21.31 22.50
CA ASP A 16 13.82 22.32 21.85
C ASP A 16 12.64 21.66 21.15
N PHE A 17 12.90 20.50 20.53
CA PHE A 17 11.87 19.64 19.98
C PHE A 17 10.85 19.22 21.04
N ILE A 18 11.30 18.68 22.17
CA ILE A 18 10.40 18.30 23.28
C ILE A 18 9.65 19.52 23.83
N HIS A 19 10.30 20.68 23.94
CA HIS A 19 9.68 21.90 24.46
C HIS A 19 8.56 22.41 23.53
N MET A 20 8.82 22.51 22.23
CA MET A 20 7.85 22.87 21.19
C MET A 20 6.60 21.96 21.23
N TYR A 21 6.78 20.69 21.59
CA TYR A 21 5.70 19.71 21.68
C TYR A 21 4.95 19.70 23.00
N LYS A 22 5.65 19.88 24.11
CA LYS A 22 5.05 19.90 25.45
C LYS A 22 4.13 21.10 25.66
N LEU A 23 4.36 22.22 24.96
CA LEU A 23 3.50 23.41 25.04
C LEU A 23 2.08 23.18 24.50
N ASN A 24 1.83 22.12 23.73
CA ASN A 24 0.53 21.84 23.09
C ASN A 24 0.06 20.39 23.34
N ALA A 25 -0.05 20.03 24.62
CA ALA A 25 -0.19 18.67 25.15
C ALA A 25 -1.41 17.81 24.72
N LYS A 26 -2.16 18.14 23.65
CA LYS A 26 -3.39 17.42 23.29
C LYS A 26 -3.27 16.31 22.21
N ARG A 27 -2.11 16.06 21.59
CA ARG A 27 -2.00 15.07 20.48
C ARG A 27 -0.69 14.27 20.41
N ILE A 28 0.02 14.10 21.53
CA ILE A 28 1.37 13.51 21.58
C ILE A 28 1.41 11.98 21.35
N LEU A 29 0.26 11.28 21.40
CA LEU A 29 0.27 9.85 21.70
C LEU A 29 0.53 8.90 20.52
N SER A 30 0.76 9.38 19.29
CA SER A 30 0.85 8.47 18.13
C SER A 30 1.95 8.75 17.11
N GLN A 31 2.77 9.79 17.29
CA GLN A 31 3.86 10.12 16.38
C GLN A 31 5.22 9.80 17.02
N ASN A 32 6.04 8.99 16.35
CA ASN A 32 7.39 8.63 16.78
C ASN A 32 8.38 9.17 15.76
N PHE A 33 9.27 10.07 16.18
CA PHE A 33 10.18 10.79 15.29
C PHE A 33 11.57 10.18 15.31
N LEU A 34 12.12 9.97 14.11
CA LEU A 34 13.49 9.53 13.93
C LEU A 34 14.42 10.74 13.86
N MET A 35 15.15 10.99 14.94
CA MET A 35 16.05 12.14 15.05
C MET A 35 17.52 11.80 14.73
N ASP A 36 17.82 10.51 14.50
CA ASP A 36 19.15 10.03 14.15
C ASP A 36 19.39 10.14 12.63
N MET A 37 20.26 11.07 12.23
CA MET A 37 20.58 11.32 10.83
C MET A 37 21.29 10.15 10.13
N ASN A 38 21.99 9.28 10.85
CA ASN A 38 22.60 8.09 10.22
C ASN A 38 21.52 7.08 9.81
N LEU A 39 20.47 6.95 10.62
CA LEU A 39 19.33 6.09 10.30
C LEU A 39 18.47 6.68 9.19
N THR A 40 18.23 8.00 9.17
CA THR A 40 17.47 8.62 8.06
C THR A 40 18.21 8.48 6.73
N ARG A 41 19.55 8.68 6.70
CA ARG A 41 20.39 8.37 5.54
C ARG A 41 20.33 6.91 5.13
N LYS A 42 20.33 5.99 6.10
CA LYS A 42 20.17 4.55 5.82
C LYS A 42 18.83 4.25 5.15
N ILE A 43 17.73 4.89 5.58
CA ILE A 43 16.41 4.76 4.94
C ILE A 43 16.47 5.23 3.49
N VAL A 44 16.96 6.46 3.25
CA VAL A 44 17.05 7.06 1.90
C VAL A 44 17.85 6.17 0.95
N ARG A 45 19.01 5.70 1.41
CA ARG A 45 19.89 4.82 0.63
C ARG A 45 19.27 3.45 0.36
N ALA A 46 18.51 2.90 1.31
CA ALA A 46 17.82 1.62 1.13
C ALA A 46 16.55 1.74 0.26
N ALA A 47 15.91 2.92 0.25
CA ALA A 47 14.84 3.26 -0.67
C ALA A 47 15.33 3.39 -2.12
N GLY A 48 16.65 3.44 -2.32
CA GLY A 48 17.28 3.56 -3.64
C GLY A 48 17.21 4.98 -4.21
N ILE A 49 17.13 5.99 -3.35
CA ILE A 49 17.08 7.39 -3.77
C ILE A 49 18.52 7.86 -4.06
N GLU A 50 18.70 8.43 -5.25
CA GLU A 50 19.97 8.87 -5.81
C GLU A 50 19.90 10.35 -6.29
N GLU A 51 21.06 10.87 -6.73
CA GLU A 51 21.17 12.25 -7.22
C GLU A 51 20.32 12.46 -8.47
N GLY A 52 19.43 13.45 -8.44
CA GLY A 52 18.52 13.81 -9.52
C GLY A 52 17.15 13.13 -9.47
N ASP A 53 16.85 12.32 -8.45
CA ASP A 53 15.51 11.71 -8.33
C ASP A 53 14.49 12.75 -7.86
N ARG A 54 13.21 12.50 -8.17
CA ARG A 54 12.09 13.26 -7.58
C ARG A 54 11.42 12.43 -6.50
N VAL A 55 11.20 13.03 -5.34
CA VAL A 55 10.75 12.29 -4.16
C VAL A 55 9.53 12.97 -3.55
N VAL A 56 8.56 12.17 -3.14
CA VAL A 56 7.45 12.60 -2.28
C VAL A 56 7.65 11.98 -0.91
N GLU A 57 7.75 12.81 0.13
CA GLU A 57 7.82 12.36 1.52
C GLU A 57 6.49 12.64 2.23
N ILE A 58 5.91 11.58 2.80
CA ILE A 58 4.68 11.65 3.58
C ILE A 58 5.03 11.79 5.07
N GLY A 59 4.49 12.83 5.70
CA GLY A 59 4.66 13.10 7.14
C GLY A 59 6.12 13.36 7.52
N PRO A 60 6.77 14.40 6.97
CA PRO A 60 8.17 14.71 7.24
C PRO A 60 8.45 15.02 8.73
N GLY A 61 7.44 15.52 9.46
CA GLY A 61 7.59 15.96 10.83
C GLY A 61 8.77 16.93 11.01
N PRO A 62 9.76 16.64 11.89
CA PRO A 62 10.92 17.51 12.07
C PRO A 62 11.86 17.60 10.85
N GLY A 63 11.62 16.79 9.82
CA GLY A 63 12.39 16.80 8.57
C GLY A 63 13.69 16.01 8.64
N GLY A 64 13.74 14.91 9.40
CA GLY A 64 14.92 14.05 9.50
C GLY A 64 15.19 13.28 8.21
N ILE A 65 14.16 12.66 7.62
CA ILE A 65 14.24 12.00 6.32
C ILE A 65 14.33 13.06 5.21
N THR A 66 13.55 14.15 5.29
CA THR A 66 13.65 15.31 4.38
C THR A 66 15.09 15.78 4.15
N ARG A 67 15.85 16.00 5.23
CA ARG A 67 17.26 16.40 5.14
C ARG A 67 18.12 15.35 4.45
N ALA A 68 17.93 14.07 4.79
CA ALA A 68 18.69 12.99 4.18
C ALA A 68 18.40 12.85 2.67
N ILE A 69 17.18 13.11 2.23
CA ILE A 69 16.82 13.13 0.80
C ILE A 69 17.49 14.32 0.09
N LEU A 70 17.45 15.51 0.70
CA LEU A 70 18.12 16.70 0.16
C LEU A 70 19.65 16.54 0.08
N GLU A 71 20.25 15.88 1.08
CA GLU A 71 21.68 15.52 1.12
C GLU A 71 22.05 14.51 0.02
N ALA A 72 21.12 13.60 -0.34
CA ALA A 72 21.32 12.64 -1.43
C ALA A 72 21.31 13.30 -2.83
N GLY A 73 20.96 14.59 -2.92
CA GLY A 73 21.00 15.33 -4.17
C GLY A 73 19.78 15.13 -5.05
N CYS A 74 18.62 14.82 -4.48
CA CYS A 74 17.36 14.77 -5.24
C CYS A 74 17.18 16.05 -6.08
N GLU A 75 16.59 15.92 -7.26
CA GLU A 75 16.21 17.06 -8.11
C GLU A 75 15.11 17.87 -7.43
N ARG A 76 14.09 17.17 -6.91
CA ARG A 76 12.91 17.78 -6.30
C ARG A 76 12.39 16.92 -5.15
N LEU A 77 11.97 17.57 -4.07
CA LEU A 77 11.35 16.93 -2.91
C LEU A 77 10.04 17.64 -2.57
N ASP A 78 8.92 16.93 -2.69
CA ASP A 78 7.61 17.38 -2.22
C ASP A 78 7.28 16.70 -0.89
N VAL A 79 7.01 17.46 0.16
CA VAL A 79 6.62 16.92 1.47
C VAL A 79 5.14 17.18 1.74
N ILE A 80 4.41 16.16 2.20
CA ILE A 80 3.00 16.27 2.59
C ILE A 80 2.92 16.16 4.11
N GLU A 81 2.66 17.28 4.78
CA GLU A 81 2.57 17.36 6.23
C GLU A 81 1.17 17.82 6.62
N ILE A 82 0.54 17.16 7.60
CA ILE A 82 -0.79 17.53 8.10
C ILE A 82 -0.69 18.43 9.33
N ASP A 83 0.38 18.30 10.10
CA ASP A 83 0.58 19.01 11.34
C ASP A 83 1.27 20.35 11.10
N LYS A 84 0.45 21.40 11.19
CA LYS A 84 0.86 22.81 11.00
C LYS A 84 2.07 23.23 11.85
N ARG A 85 2.36 22.55 12.96
CA ARG A 85 3.50 22.87 13.85
C ARG A 85 4.85 22.69 13.17
N PHE A 86 4.94 21.80 12.17
CA PHE A 86 6.17 21.57 11.43
C PHE A 86 6.34 22.43 10.20
N ILE A 87 5.30 23.14 9.78
CA ILE A 87 5.36 23.96 8.58
C ILE A 87 6.45 25.04 8.72
N PRO A 88 6.55 25.80 9.83
CA PRO A 88 7.63 26.78 9.99
C PRO A 88 9.06 26.18 9.92
N PRO A 89 9.42 25.12 10.67
CA PRO A 89 10.77 24.55 10.54
C PRO A 89 11.04 23.91 9.17
N LEU A 90 10.01 23.39 8.48
CA LEU A 90 10.16 22.93 7.10
C LEU A 90 10.39 24.09 6.13
N GLN A 91 9.74 25.25 6.33
CA GLN A 91 9.95 26.45 5.52
C GLN A 91 11.41 26.94 5.61
N HIS A 92 11.98 27.00 6.82
CA HIS A 92 13.41 27.32 6.99
C HIS A 92 14.32 26.31 6.27
N LEU A 93 13.94 25.02 6.26
CA LEU A 93 14.68 24.02 5.50
C LEU A 93 14.54 24.24 3.99
N ALA A 94 13.36 24.68 3.52
CA ALA A 94 13.11 24.96 2.11
C ALA A 94 13.94 26.12 1.61
N GLU A 95 14.04 27.21 2.39
CA GLU A 95 14.91 28.36 2.11
C GLU A 95 16.38 27.94 1.94
N ALA A 96 16.85 26.98 2.73
CA ALA A 96 18.22 26.46 2.65
C ALA A 96 18.43 25.37 1.58
N SER A 97 17.35 24.85 0.98
CA SER A 97 17.39 23.68 0.10
C SER A 97 17.81 23.99 -1.35
N GLY A 98 17.95 25.26 -1.71
CA GLY A 98 18.19 25.69 -3.10
C GLY A 98 16.95 25.47 -3.99
N SER A 99 15.76 25.80 -3.46
CA SER A 99 14.47 25.68 -4.16
C SER A 99 14.03 24.25 -4.52
N ARG A 100 14.64 23.22 -3.92
CA ARG A 100 14.32 21.81 -4.18
C ARG A 100 13.18 21.27 -3.31
N LEU A 101 12.97 21.83 -2.12
CA LEU A 101 11.95 21.40 -1.17
C LEU A 101 10.66 22.20 -1.34
N HIS A 102 9.54 21.49 -1.50
CA HIS A 102 8.20 22.03 -1.64
C HIS A 102 7.28 21.43 -0.58
N ILE A 103 6.52 22.28 0.11
CA ILE A 103 5.75 21.88 1.29
C ILE A 103 4.26 21.96 0.96
N HIS A 104 3.56 20.84 1.15
CA HIS A 104 2.12 20.70 0.99
C HIS A 104 1.49 20.48 2.37
N HIS A 105 0.78 21.49 2.90
CA HIS A 105 0.04 21.35 4.15
C HIS A 105 -1.30 20.64 3.88
N ALA A 106 -1.30 19.30 3.90
CA ALA A 106 -2.44 18.50 3.50
C ALA A 106 -2.51 17.14 4.23
N ASP A 107 -3.67 16.49 4.16
CA ASP A 107 -3.86 15.12 4.63
C ASP A 107 -3.48 14.13 3.53
N ALA A 108 -2.43 13.33 3.76
CA ALA A 108 -1.94 12.35 2.81
C ALA A 108 -2.98 11.29 2.37
N LEU A 109 -3.99 11.00 3.21
CA LEU A 109 -5.08 10.10 2.83
C LEU A 109 -5.98 10.71 1.75
N LYS A 110 -5.97 12.04 1.58
CA LYS A 110 -6.78 12.80 0.62
C LYS A 110 -5.96 13.37 -0.52
N THR A 111 -4.64 13.42 -0.39
CA THR A 111 -3.75 13.95 -1.42
C THR A 111 -3.61 12.98 -2.60
N ASP A 112 -3.76 13.53 -3.80
CA ASP A 112 -3.36 12.92 -5.05
C ASP A 112 -1.93 13.35 -5.40
N ILE A 113 -0.99 12.40 -5.32
CA ILE A 113 0.42 12.64 -5.67
C ILE A 113 0.60 12.89 -7.17
N GLY A 114 -0.19 12.23 -8.01
CA GLY A 114 -0.13 12.39 -9.46
C GLY A 114 -0.46 13.83 -9.88
N ALA A 115 -1.37 14.49 -9.17
CA ALA A 115 -1.68 15.90 -9.39
C ALA A 115 -0.51 16.84 -9.04
N ILE A 116 0.28 16.52 -7.99
CA ILE A 116 1.49 17.27 -7.65
C ILE A 116 2.51 17.17 -8.78
N TRP A 117 2.76 15.95 -9.27
CA TRP A 117 3.69 15.70 -10.37
C TRP A 117 3.23 16.26 -11.71
N GLN A 118 1.92 16.30 -11.96
CA GLN A 118 1.37 16.92 -13.16
C GLN A 118 1.63 18.42 -13.15
N ALA A 119 1.39 19.07 -12.01
CA ALA A 119 1.58 20.52 -11.85
C ALA A 119 3.04 20.98 -12.01
N ASN A 120 4.01 20.06 -11.89
CA ASN A 120 5.44 20.36 -12.02
C ASN A 120 6.11 19.64 -13.21
N ALA A 121 5.30 19.20 -14.18
CA ALA A 121 5.75 18.56 -15.42
C ALA A 121 6.74 17.41 -15.18
N THR A 122 6.50 16.59 -14.15
CA THR A 122 7.28 15.37 -13.93
C THR A 122 7.00 14.38 -15.05
N GLU A 123 8.04 13.71 -15.52
CA GLU A 123 7.92 12.61 -16.48
C GLU A 123 7.92 11.26 -15.74
N GLY A 124 7.09 10.34 -16.22
CA GLY A 124 7.04 8.96 -15.75
C GLY A 124 7.68 8.00 -16.76
N THR A 125 7.62 6.70 -16.48
CA THR A 125 7.96 5.63 -17.43
C THR A 125 6.72 4.82 -17.78
N SER A 126 6.78 4.04 -18.87
CA SER A 126 5.73 3.06 -19.16
C SER A 126 5.62 2.05 -18.01
N TRP A 127 4.44 1.46 -17.82
CA TRP A 127 4.22 0.49 -16.75
C TRP A 127 5.13 -0.74 -16.86
N ASP A 128 5.37 -1.20 -18.09
CA ASP A 128 6.16 -2.40 -18.39
C ASP A 128 7.68 -2.14 -18.38
N ASP A 129 8.10 -0.87 -18.36
CA ASP A 129 9.50 -0.48 -18.28
C ASP A 129 10.05 -0.63 -16.85
N ALA A 130 11.34 -0.32 -16.69
CA ALA A 130 11.95 -0.18 -15.38
C ALA A 130 11.22 0.91 -14.54
N PRO A 131 11.21 0.77 -13.19
CA PRO A 131 10.67 1.80 -12.32
C PRO A 131 11.24 3.18 -12.63
N PRO A 132 10.40 4.24 -12.61
CA PRO A 132 10.85 5.59 -12.89
C PRO A 132 11.77 6.09 -11.76
N ARG A 133 12.47 7.20 -12.01
CA ARG A 133 13.29 7.92 -11.03
C ARG A 133 12.46 8.75 -10.04
N LEU A 134 11.37 8.16 -9.58
CA LEU A 134 10.37 8.75 -8.71
C LEU A 134 10.20 7.87 -7.48
N HIS A 135 10.13 8.46 -6.29
CA HIS A 135 10.01 7.70 -5.05
C HIS A 135 8.91 8.28 -4.16
N VAL A 136 8.17 7.41 -3.48
CA VAL A 136 7.30 7.80 -2.36
C VAL A 136 7.88 7.21 -1.08
N VAL A 137 8.14 8.05 -0.09
CA VAL A 137 8.72 7.63 1.20
C VAL A 137 7.96 8.21 2.39
N GLY A 138 8.04 7.58 3.55
CA GLY A 138 7.41 8.14 4.74
C GLY A 138 7.70 7.37 6.03
N ASN A 139 7.90 8.12 7.12
CA ASN A 139 7.96 7.56 8.47
C ASN A 139 6.68 7.91 9.22
N LEU A 140 5.67 7.04 9.12
CA LEU A 140 4.32 7.42 9.47
C LEU A 140 3.91 6.96 10.88
N PRO A 141 3.02 7.72 11.54
CA PRO A 141 2.27 7.25 12.69
C PRO A 141 1.54 5.94 12.37
N PHE A 142 1.61 4.95 13.27
CA PHE A 142 1.13 3.60 12.98
C PHE A 142 -0.36 3.51 12.64
N HIS A 143 -1.18 4.36 13.26
CA HIS A 143 -2.61 4.45 12.99
C HIS A 143 -2.95 5.00 11.59
N ILE A 144 -2.05 5.78 10.97
CA ILE A 144 -2.21 6.30 9.60
C ILE A 144 -1.56 5.37 8.58
N ALA A 145 -0.47 4.70 8.94
CA ALA A 145 0.25 3.81 8.03
C ALA A 145 -0.65 2.70 7.45
N SER A 146 -1.56 2.14 8.27
CA SER A 146 -2.46 1.05 7.86
C SER A 146 -3.52 1.46 6.81
N PRO A 147 -4.34 2.52 7.01
CA PRO A 147 -5.25 2.97 5.96
C PRO A 147 -4.51 3.52 4.73
N LEU A 148 -3.35 4.16 4.92
CA LEU A 148 -2.59 4.72 3.81
C LEU A 148 -2.00 3.64 2.89
N ILE A 149 -1.48 2.53 3.44
CA ILE A 149 -0.98 1.45 2.59
C ILE A 149 -2.11 0.82 1.76
N ILE A 150 -3.33 0.67 2.31
CA ILE A 150 -4.47 0.16 1.54
C ILE A 150 -4.84 1.11 0.39
N LYS A 151 -4.87 2.42 0.64
CA LYS A 151 -5.05 3.44 -0.42
C LYS A 151 -4.01 3.28 -1.52
N TYR A 152 -2.73 3.22 -1.15
CA TYR A 152 -1.64 3.12 -2.10
C TYR A 152 -1.61 1.80 -2.87
N LEU A 153 -1.92 0.67 -2.23
CA LEU A 153 -2.06 -0.60 -2.95
C LEU A 153 -3.21 -0.57 -3.98
N ARG A 154 -4.31 0.15 -3.67
CA ARG A 154 -5.41 0.36 -4.62
C ARG A 154 -4.99 1.28 -5.78
N GLU A 155 -4.27 2.35 -5.49
CA GLU A 155 -3.76 3.27 -6.51
C GLU A 155 -2.69 2.61 -7.41
N MET A 156 -1.84 1.74 -6.85
CA MET A 156 -0.95 0.85 -7.60
C MET A 156 -1.76 -0.06 -8.54
N HIS A 157 -2.78 -0.76 -8.01
CA HIS A 157 -3.61 -1.67 -8.79
C HIS A 157 -4.34 -0.97 -9.93
N THR A 158 -4.85 0.25 -9.69
CA THR A 158 -5.62 1.02 -10.65
C THR A 158 -4.74 1.91 -11.55
N ARG A 159 -3.42 1.93 -11.33
CA ARG A 159 -2.43 2.77 -12.03
C ARG A 159 -2.80 4.26 -11.99
N LYS A 160 -3.25 4.74 -10.82
CA LYS A 160 -3.69 6.12 -10.58
C LYS A 160 -2.73 6.87 -9.66
N SER A 161 -2.88 8.19 -9.60
CA SER A 161 -2.09 9.07 -8.73
C SER A 161 -0.58 8.94 -9.01
N ALA A 162 0.26 8.68 -8.01
CA ALA A 162 1.69 8.44 -8.23
C ALA A 162 1.95 7.33 -9.27
N TRP A 163 1.12 6.28 -9.27
CA TRP A 163 1.31 5.11 -10.13
C TRP A 163 0.79 5.28 -11.56
N SER A 164 0.30 6.47 -11.93
CA SER A 164 0.12 6.82 -13.35
C SER A 164 1.45 7.18 -14.04
N TYR A 165 2.53 7.34 -13.27
CA TYR A 165 3.88 7.68 -13.77
C TYR A 165 4.79 6.45 -13.88
N GLY A 166 4.23 5.24 -13.82
CA GLY A 166 4.96 3.98 -13.86
C GLY A 166 4.97 3.27 -12.51
N ARG A 167 5.84 2.25 -12.37
CA ARG A 167 5.92 1.39 -11.17
C ARG A 167 6.74 2.04 -10.05
N VAL A 168 6.32 3.23 -9.62
CA VAL A 168 6.95 4.05 -8.57
C VAL A 168 7.17 3.25 -7.28
N PRO A 169 8.42 3.10 -6.81
CA PRO A 169 8.71 2.46 -5.53
C PRO A 169 8.17 3.25 -4.33
N LEU A 170 7.57 2.52 -3.39
CA LEU A 170 7.07 3.04 -2.12
C LEU A 170 7.92 2.49 -0.97
N THR A 171 8.45 3.35 -0.09
CA THR A 171 9.18 2.92 1.12
C THR A 171 8.57 3.54 2.38
N LEU A 172 7.96 2.72 3.22
CA LEU A 172 7.29 3.16 4.44
C LEU A 172 7.85 2.47 5.68
N THR A 173 7.71 3.12 6.82
CA THR A 173 7.98 2.49 8.13
C THR A 173 6.68 1.95 8.74
N PHE A 174 6.79 0.80 9.41
CA PHE A 174 5.69 0.19 10.16
C PHE A 174 6.20 -0.35 11.49
N GLN A 175 5.29 -0.57 12.43
CA GLN A 175 5.55 -1.47 13.55
C GLN A 175 6.10 -2.80 13.03
N MET A 176 7.11 -3.36 13.69
CA MET A 176 7.77 -4.57 13.18
C MET A 176 6.81 -5.75 13.03
N GLU A 177 5.80 -5.89 13.89
CA GLU A 177 4.75 -6.90 13.72
C GLU A 177 3.92 -6.69 12.44
N VAL A 178 3.65 -5.44 12.06
CA VAL A 178 2.88 -5.08 10.87
C VAL A 178 3.75 -5.29 9.62
N ALA A 179 5.03 -4.91 9.67
CA ALA A 179 5.99 -5.19 8.60
C ALA A 179 6.10 -6.69 8.31
N ARG A 180 6.19 -7.53 9.37
CA ARG A 180 6.19 -9.00 9.25
C ARG A 180 4.89 -9.54 8.67
N ARG A 181 3.74 -8.97 9.04
CA ARG A 181 2.44 -9.34 8.45
C ARG A 181 2.38 -8.96 6.97
N ILE A 182 2.81 -7.77 6.58
CA ILE A 182 2.86 -7.32 5.17
C ILE A 182 3.69 -8.30 4.32
N CYS A 183 4.82 -8.75 4.82
CA CYS A 183 5.72 -9.68 4.12
C CYS A 183 5.48 -11.16 4.50
N GLY A 184 4.33 -11.49 5.10
CA GLY A 184 4.06 -12.81 5.66
C GLY A 184 3.99 -13.92 4.59
N PRO A 185 4.89 -14.91 4.61
CA PRO A 185 4.89 -15.99 3.62
C PRO A 185 3.76 -17.00 3.88
N ILE A 186 3.53 -17.89 2.92
CA ILE A 186 2.52 -18.96 3.03
C ILE A 186 2.86 -19.86 4.22
N ASP A 187 1.82 -20.37 4.88
CA ASP A 187 1.93 -21.26 6.04
C ASP A 187 2.70 -20.63 7.23
N SER A 188 2.62 -19.30 7.38
CA SER A 188 3.25 -18.57 8.47
C SER A 188 2.23 -18.02 9.47
N GLU A 189 2.59 -18.03 10.75
CA GLU A 189 1.78 -17.43 11.82
C GLU A 189 1.64 -15.92 11.70
N VAL A 190 2.48 -15.22 10.94
CA VAL A 190 2.33 -13.79 10.66
C VAL A 190 1.49 -13.53 9.41
N ARG A 191 1.09 -14.55 8.65
CA ARG A 191 0.23 -14.39 7.47
C ARG A 191 -1.12 -13.81 7.86
N ALA A 192 -1.54 -12.81 7.12
CA ALA A 192 -2.73 -12.02 7.37
C ALA A 192 -3.31 -11.48 6.05
N ARG A 193 -4.48 -10.85 6.14
CA ARG A 193 -5.12 -10.15 5.01
C ARG A 193 -4.15 -9.26 4.24
N ILE A 194 -3.37 -8.45 4.95
CA ILE A 194 -2.43 -7.51 4.33
C ILE A 194 -1.30 -8.21 3.57
N SER A 195 -0.92 -9.44 3.95
CA SER A 195 0.09 -10.22 3.22
C SER A 195 -0.36 -10.47 1.78
N ILE A 196 -1.62 -10.88 1.60
CA ILE A 196 -2.19 -11.11 0.27
C ILE A 196 -2.39 -9.79 -0.45
N MET A 197 -3.01 -8.79 0.18
CA MET A 197 -3.25 -7.48 -0.47
C MET A 197 -1.96 -6.81 -0.96
N SER A 198 -0.87 -6.90 -0.19
CA SER A 198 0.42 -6.33 -0.58
C SER A 198 1.09 -7.14 -1.69
N THR A 199 1.13 -8.48 -1.58
CA THR A 199 1.78 -9.35 -2.58
C THR A 199 1.02 -9.44 -3.90
N PHE A 200 -0.31 -9.26 -3.86
CA PHE A 200 -1.20 -9.20 -5.01
C PHE A 200 -0.76 -8.13 -6.02
N VAL A 201 -0.48 -6.91 -5.56
CA VAL A 201 -0.20 -5.76 -6.44
C VAL A 201 1.27 -5.38 -6.49
N SER A 202 2.07 -5.83 -5.52
CA SER A 202 3.46 -5.40 -5.34
C SER A 202 4.36 -6.51 -4.82
N GLU A 203 5.66 -6.23 -4.77
CA GLU A 203 6.69 -7.04 -4.14
C GLU A 203 7.14 -6.39 -2.82
N PRO A 204 6.43 -6.64 -1.70
CA PRO A 204 6.81 -6.10 -0.40
C PRO A 204 8.08 -6.78 0.12
N LYS A 205 9.04 -5.98 0.59
CA LYS A 205 10.28 -6.47 1.20
C LYS A 205 10.64 -5.65 2.44
N ILE A 206 10.85 -6.32 3.57
CA ILE A 206 11.49 -5.70 4.74
C ILE A 206 12.95 -5.44 4.38
N LEU A 207 13.36 -4.18 4.36
CA LEU A 207 14.73 -3.78 4.07
C LEU A 207 15.63 -3.95 5.29
N PHE A 208 15.18 -3.45 6.45
CA PHE A 208 15.86 -3.61 7.73
C PHE A 208 14.95 -3.21 8.90
N GLU A 209 15.40 -3.52 10.11
CA GLU A 209 14.78 -3.16 11.39
C GLU A 209 15.49 -1.96 12.02
N ILE A 210 14.72 -1.07 12.65
CA ILE A 210 15.19 0.04 13.46
C ILE A 210 14.76 -0.19 14.92
N PRO A 211 15.70 -0.22 15.88
CA PRO A 211 15.37 -0.30 17.30
C PRO A 211 14.45 0.83 17.74
N GLY A 212 13.43 0.53 18.55
CA GLY A 212 12.51 1.55 19.06
C GLY A 212 13.20 2.67 19.84
N SER A 213 14.34 2.39 20.48
CA SER A 213 15.16 3.39 21.19
C SER A 213 15.68 4.54 20.32
N CYS A 214 15.67 4.40 18.99
CA CYS A 214 16.10 5.44 18.05
C CYS A 214 15.03 6.51 17.79
N PHE A 215 13.81 6.32 18.31
CA PHE A 215 12.70 7.24 18.10
C PHE A 215 12.38 8.04 19.36
N VAL A 216 11.78 9.21 19.14
CA VAL A 216 11.29 10.10 20.19
C VAL A 216 9.83 10.46 19.91
N PRO A 217 8.89 10.22 20.83
CA PRO A 217 9.02 9.33 21.99
C PRO A 217 9.40 7.89 21.56
N LYS A 218 9.96 7.12 22.50
CA LYS A 218 10.34 5.72 22.25
C LYS A 218 9.08 4.84 22.11
N PRO A 219 8.80 4.21 20.95
CA PRO A 219 7.75 3.21 20.83
C PRO A 219 8.10 1.96 21.64
N LYS A 220 7.06 1.21 22.01
CA LYS A 220 7.20 -0.06 22.75
C LYS A 220 7.84 -1.19 21.94
N ILE A 221 7.81 -1.07 20.62
CA ILE A 221 8.28 -2.09 19.68
C ILE A 221 9.17 -1.47 18.62
N ASN A 222 9.97 -2.31 17.99
CA ASN A 222 10.84 -1.91 16.89
C ASN A 222 10.03 -1.59 15.63
N VAL A 223 10.69 -0.91 14.70
CA VAL A 223 10.10 -0.41 13.47
C VAL A 223 10.76 -1.10 12.27
N GLY A 224 9.97 -1.67 11.39
CA GLY A 224 10.43 -2.24 10.12
C GLY A 224 10.33 -1.22 8.99
N VAL A 225 11.37 -1.11 8.17
CA VAL A 225 11.36 -0.35 6.92
C VAL A 225 10.99 -1.30 5.80
N VAL A 226 9.88 -1.04 5.11
CA VAL A 226 9.33 -1.91 4.06
C VAL A 226 9.27 -1.16 2.74
N ARG A 227 9.82 -1.78 1.69
CA ARG A 227 9.71 -1.31 0.32
C ARG A 227 8.67 -2.13 -0.44
N PHE A 228 7.89 -1.46 -1.27
CA PHE A 228 6.94 -2.06 -2.20
C PHE A 228 7.34 -1.59 -3.60
N ILE A 229 7.51 -2.55 -4.51
CA ILE A 229 7.65 -2.27 -5.94
C ILE A 229 6.41 -2.84 -6.61
N PRO A 230 5.60 -2.03 -7.31
CA PRO A 230 4.46 -2.54 -8.06
C PRO A 230 4.90 -3.61 -9.06
N ARG A 231 4.09 -4.67 -9.19
CA ARG A 231 4.33 -5.71 -10.19
C ARG A 231 3.95 -5.20 -11.59
N ILE A 232 4.56 -5.78 -12.61
CA ILE A 232 4.11 -5.59 -14.00
C ILE A 232 2.69 -6.16 -14.12
N GLU A 233 2.53 -7.44 -13.81
CA GLU A 233 1.22 -8.10 -13.69
C GLU A 233 0.87 -8.36 -12.23
N PRO A 234 -0.36 -8.00 -11.78
CA PRO A 234 -0.82 -8.40 -10.47
C PRO A 234 -1.04 -9.92 -10.42
N LEU A 235 -0.84 -10.51 -9.25
CA LEU A 235 -1.00 -11.96 -9.06
C LEU A 235 -2.47 -12.44 -9.09
N ILE A 236 -3.43 -11.51 -9.03
CA ILE A 236 -4.87 -11.80 -9.08
C ILE A 236 -5.51 -10.86 -10.11
N LYS A 237 -6.16 -11.40 -11.15
CA LYS A 237 -6.78 -10.60 -12.23
C LYS A 237 -8.25 -10.25 -11.95
N SER A 238 -8.51 -9.72 -10.75
CA SER A 238 -9.83 -9.24 -10.31
C SER A 238 -9.73 -7.80 -9.77
N ALA A 239 -10.86 -7.11 -9.68
CA ALA A 239 -10.88 -5.77 -9.09
C ALA A 239 -10.42 -5.77 -7.62
N PHE A 240 -9.79 -4.68 -7.19
CA PHE A 240 -9.23 -4.56 -5.84
C PHE A 240 -10.25 -4.85 -4.73
N GLU A 241 -11.49 -4.38 -4.92
CA GLU A 241 -12.59 -4.52 -3.96
C GLU A 241 -13.02 -5.98 -3.79
N VAL A 242 -12.95 -6.78 -4.86
CA VAL A 242 -13.22 -8.22 -4.82
C VAL A 242 -12.14 -8.92 -3.99
N VAL A 243 -10.88 -8.67 -4.31
CA VAL A 243 -9.74 -9.26 -3.58
C VAL A 243 -9.79 -8.86 -2.11
N GLU A 244 -10.06 -7.59 -1.82
CA GLU A 244 -10.21 -7.08 -0.45
C GLU A 244 -11.35 -7.77 0.31
N LYS A 245 -12.51 -7.96 -0.34
CA LYS A 245 -13.63 -8.70 0.24
C LYS A 245 -13.23 -10.13 0.55
N ILE A 246 -12.74 -10.88 -0.43
CA ILE A 246 -12.32 -12.28 -0.24
C ILE A 246 -11.28 -12.40 0.89
N CYS A 247 -10.22 -11.58 0.88
CA CYS A 247 -9.20 -11.62 1.91
C CYS A 247 -9.76 -11.29 3.30
N ARG A 248 -10.69 -10.33 3.40
CA ARG A 248 -11.35 -10.00 4.68
C ARG A 248 -12.15 -11.19 5.23
N HIS A 249 -12.92 -11.88 4.41
CA HIS A 249 -13.72 -13.03 4.85
C HIS A 249 -12.83 -14.23 5.19
N ILE A 250 -11.86 -14.58 4.34
CA ILE A 250 -10.96 -15.72 4.56
C ILE A 250 -10.13 -15.55 5.82
N PHE A 251 -9.63 -14.36 6.12
CA PHE A 251 -8.84 -14.10 7.33
C PHE A 251 -9.66 -13.71 8.57
N HIS A 252 -11.00 -13.65 8.48
CA HIS A 252 -11.85 -13.31 9.63
C HIS A 252 -11.71 -14.36 10.74
N TYR A 253 -11.75 -15.65 10.39
CA TYR A 253 -11.54 -16.76 11.33
C TYR A 253 -10.25 -17.53 11.02
N ARG A 254 -9.09 -16.89 11.27
CA ARG A 254 -7.77 -17.40 10.86
C ARG A 254 -7.43 -18.84 11.32
N GLN A 255 -7.96 -19.27 12.46
CA GLN A 255 -7.71 -20.61 13.03
C GLN A 255 -8.79 -21.64 12.66
N LYS A 256 -9.81 -21.24 11.91
CA LYS A 256 -10.87 -22.14 11.44
C LYS A 256 -10.58 -22.59 10.01
N TYR A 257 -11.24 -23.66 9.63
CA TYR A 257 -11.24 -24.17 8.26
C TYR A 257 -11.86 -23.16 7.31
N VAL A 258 -11.30 -23.04 6.10
CA VAL A 258 -11.66 -22.05 5.09
C VAL A 258 -13.14 -22.10 4.74
N ILE A 259 -13.78 -23.28 4.78
CA ILE A 259 -15.23 -23.42 4.59
C ILE A 259 -16.04 -22.54 5.53
N LYS A 260 -15.64 -22.43 6.80
CA LYS A 260 -16.33 -21.54 7.77
C LYS A 260 -16.14 -20.07 7.43
N CYS A 261 -15.00 -19.73 6.84
CA CYS A 261 -14.71 -18.37 6.40
C CYS A 261 -15.50 -18.01 5.15
N VAL A 262 -15.47 -18.84 4.09
CA VAL A 262 -16.15 -18.53 2.82
C VAL A 262 -17.67 -18.56 2.95
N ARG A 263 -18.25 -19.33 3.87
CA ARG A 263 -19.70 -19.30 4.15
C ARG A 263 -20.21 -17.90 4.49
N THR A 264 -19.36 -17.04 5.07
CA THR A 264 -19.74 -15.66 5.41
C THR A 264 -19.87 -14.73 4.20
N LEU A 265 -19.55 -15.19 2.99
CA LEU A 265 -19.78 -14.46 1.73
C LEU A 265 -21.22 -14.52 1.24
N TYR A 266 -22.05 -15.40 1.82
CA TYR A 266 -23.36 -15.75 1.29
C TYR A 266 -24.45 -15.66 2.38
N PRO A 267 -25.71 -15.37 2.00
CA PRO A 267 -26.85 -15.54 2.88
C PRO A 267 -26.98 -16.98 3.39
N GLU A 268 -27.56 -17.15 4.58
CA GLU A 268 -27.68 -18.44 5.25
C GLU A 268 -28.29 -19.53 4.36
N SER A 269 -29.33 -19.20 3.58
CA SER A 269 -30.02 -20.12 2.68
C SER A 269 -29.18 -20.63 1.50
N LEU A 270 -28.12 -19.91 1.12
CA LEU A 270 -27.22 -20.26 0.01
C LEU A 270 -25.81 -20.62 0.47
N ALA A 271 -25.50 -20.37 1.75
CA ALA A 271 -24.13 -20.46 2.25
C ALA A 271 -23.54 -21.86 2.13
N GLU A 272 -24.32 -22.91 2.37
CA GLU A 272 -23.82 -24.27 2.24
C GLU A 272 -23.51 -24.63 0.78
N SER A 273 -24.49 -24.51 -0.11
CA SER A 273 -24.33 -24.89 -1.51
C SER A 273 -23.24 -24.07 -2.22
N LEU A 274 -23.29 -22.73 -2.12
CA LEU A 274 -22.36 -21.86 -2.85
C LEU A 274 -20.93 -21.92 -2.30
N SER A 275 -20.74 -22.11 -1.00
CA SER A 275 -19.39 -22.25 -0.44
C SER A 275 -18.73 -23.58 -0.83
N HIS A 276 -19.48 -24.68 -0.85
CA HIS A 276 -18.99 -25.97 -1.32
C HIS A 276 -18.71 -25.94 -2.83
N GLU A 277 -19.58 -25.32 -3.63
CA GLU A 277 -19.34 -25.12 -5.05
C GLU A 277 -18.07 -24.31 -5.31
N LEU A 278 -17.92 -23.17 -4.62
CA LEU A 278 -16.75 -22.28 -4.74
C LEU A 278 -15.44 -23.06 -4.49
N LEU A 279 -15.34 -23.75 -3.36
CA LEU A 279 -14.12 -24.47 -3.00
C LEU A 279 -13.87 -25.68 -3.90
N SER A 280 -14.92 -26.36 -4.35
CA SER A 280 -14.82 -27.49 -5.29
C SER A 280 -14.25 -27.04 -6.65
N VAL A 281 -14.79 -25.96 -7.22
CA VAL A 281 -14.28 -25.38 -8.48
C VAL A 281 -12.82 -24.96 -8.34
N CYS A 282 -12.44 -24.39 -7.20
CA CYS A 282 -11.06 -23.98 -6.92
C CYS A 282 -10.14 -25.15 -6.51
N ARG A 283 -10.65 -26.38 -6.37
CA ARG A 283 -9.91 -27.56 -5.90
C ARG A 283 -9.24 -27.35 -4.53
N ILE A 284 -9.93 -26.65 -3.63
CA ILE A 284 -9.44 -26.35 -2.28
C ILE A 284 -10.13 -27.29 -1.28
N ASP A 285 -9.33 -28.00 -0.48
CA ASP A 285 -9.86 -28.80 0.64
C ASP A 285 -10.59 -27.88 1.64
N PRO A 286 -11.90 -28.11 1.90
CA PRO A 286 -12.70 -27.34 2.85
C PRO A 286 -12.09 -27.23 4.25
N SER A 287 -11.28 -28.20 4.66
CA SER A 287 -10.58 -28.28 5.95
C SER A 287 -9.23 -27.54 5.99
N THR A 288 -8.80 -26.93 4.88
CA THR A 288 -7.60 -26.09 4.85
C THR A 288 -7.77 -24.86 5.74
N ILE A 289 -6.72 -24.42 6.42
CA ILE A 289 -6.73 -23.17 7.20
C ILE A 289 -6.24 -21.98 6.37
N SER A 290 -6.74 -20.77 6.65
CA SER A 290 -6.52 -19.58 5.82
C SER A 290 -5.04 -19.24 5.55
N ILE A 291 -4.14 -19.48 6.50
CA ILE A 291 -2.70 -19.17 6.34
C ILE A 291 -1.99 -20.10 5.35
N LYS A 292 -2.56 -21.28 5.07
CA LYS A 292 -2.02 -22.26 4.12
C LYS A 292 -2.41 -21.98 2.68
N LEU A 293 -3.35 -21.05 2.43
CA LEU A 293 -3.78 -20.73 1.08
C LEU A 293 -2.76 -19.81 0.39
N GLY A 294 -2.29 -20.22 -0.78
CA GLY A 294 -1.40 -19.48 -1.67
C GLY A 294 -2.13 -18.38 -2.47
N VAL A 295 -1.38 -17.45 -3.07
CA VAL A 295 -1.99 -16.33 -3.81
C VAL A 295 -2.77 -16.82 -5.04
N GLU A 296 -2.32 -17.89 -5.69
CA GLU A 296 -3.03 -18.57 -6.79
C GLU A 296 -4.42 -19.04 -6.36
N GLN A 297 -4.53 -19.68 -5.20
CA GLN A 297 -5.83 -20.09 -4.65
C GLN A 297 -6.74 -18.89 -4.32
N PHE A 298 -6.17 -17.76 -3.90
CA PHE A 298 -6.95 -16.51 -3.77
C PHE A 298 -7.42 -16.01 -5.14
N ALA A 299 -6.63 -16.15 -6.19
CA ALA A 299 -7.02 -15.79 -7.55
C ALA A 299 -8.20 -16.65 -8.03
N ASP A 300 -8.11 -17.98 -7.86
CA ASP A 300 -9.17 -18.92 -8.20
C ASP A 300 -10.47 -18.61 -7.46
N ILE A 301 -10.38 -18.33 -6.14
CA ILE A 301 -11.53 -17.96 -5.33
C ILE A 301 -12.15 -16.65 -5.83
N CYS A 302 -11.35 -15.63 -6.17
CA CYS A 302 -11.87 -14.37 -6.68
C CYS A 302 -12.63 -14.58 -7.99
N TYR A 303 -12.03 -15.32 -8.93
CA TYR A 303 -12.67 -15.64 -10.22
C TYR A 303 -13.98 -16.41 -10.03
N ALA A 304 -13.97 -17.50 -9.26
CA ALA A 304 -15.16 -18.31 -9.02
C ALA A 304 -16.27 -17.52 -8.28
N TYR A 305 -15.88 -16.64 -7.35
CA TYR A 305 -16.82 -15.78 -6.64
C TYR A 305 -17.43 -14.72 -7.57
N GLU A 306 -16.66 -14.14 -8.50
CA GLU A 306 -17.17 -13.23 -9.52
C GLU A 306 -18.23 -13.92 -10.41
N GLU A 307 -18.00 -15.17 -10.83
CA GLU A 307 -19.00 -15.95 -11.57
C GLU A 307 -20.27 -16.25 -10.75
N GLN A 308 -20.13 -16.50 -9.44
CA GLN A 308 -21.29 -16.62 -8.54
C GLN A 308 -22.05 -15.30 -8.43
N CYS A 309 -21.36 -14.16 -8.34
CA CYS A 309 -22.02 -12.84 -8.29
C CYS A 309 -22.80 -12.53 -9.56
N LYS A 310 -22.36 -12.99 -10.73
CA LYS A 310 -23.13 -12.88 -11.98
C LYS A 310 -24.42 -13.70 -11.96
N ARG A 311 -24.37 -14.90 -11.39
CA ARG A 311 -25.55 -15.78 -11.25
C ARG A 311 -26.54 -15.29 -10.18
N TYR A 312 -26.01 -14.65 -9.14
CA TYR A 312 -26.79 -14.11 -8.02
C TYR A 312 -26.41 -12.64 -7.78
N PRO A 313 -26.95 -11.71 -8.58
CA PRO A 313 -26.71 -10.28 -8.37
C PRO A 313 -27.08 -9.85 -6.95
N GLY A 314 -26.29 -8.96 -6.35
CA GLY A 314 -26.42 -8.57 -4.95
C GLY A 314 -25.51 -9.34 -3.98
N LEU A 315 -24.95 -10.50 -4.36
CA LEU A 315 -23.98 -11.24 -3.52
C LEU A 315 -22.75 -10.39 -3.17
N PHE A 316 -22.29 -9.54 -4.10
CA PHE A 316 -21.14 -8.68 -3.85
C PHE A 316 -21.41 -7.63 -2.76
N LEU A 317 -22.66 -7.21 -2.60
CA LEU A 317 -23.07 -6.24 -1.59
C LEU A 317 -23.51 -6.88 -0.26
N TYR A 318 -23.70 -8.21 -0.24
CA TYR A 318 -24.11 -8.92 0.97
C TYR A 318 -23.08 -8.77 2.10
N ASP A 319 -23.59 -8.45 3.29
CA ASP A 319 -22.85 -8.33 4.55
C ASP A 319 -23.49 -9.24 5.61
N TYR A 320 -22.78 -10.30 5.99
CA TYR A 320 -23.24 -11.27 6.99
C TYR A 320 -23.43 -10.67 8.40
N THR A 321 -22.84 -9.50 8.68
CA THR A 321 -23.05 -8.79 9.96
C THR A 321 -24.34 -7.99 9.99
N GLN A 322 -24.93 -7.72 8.82
CA GLN A 322 -26.20 -6.99 8.65
C GLN A 322 -27.13 -7.77 7.70
N PRO A 323 -27.63 -8.95 8.11
CA PRO A 323 -28.36 -9.87 7.22
C PRO A 323 -29.78 -9.41 6.88
N SER A 324 -30.17 -8.19 7.25
CA SER A 324 -31.55 -7.69 7.08
C SER A 324 -31.92 -7.42 5.62
N ARG A 325 -30.94 -7.18 4.74
CA ARG A 325 -31.18 -6.97 3.31
C ARG A 325 -31.18 -8.28 2.55
N THR A 326 -32.23 -8.49 1.76
CA THR A 326 -32.35 -9.64 0.87
C THR A 326 -31.48 -9.47 -0.38
N LEU A 327 -31.12 -10.58 -1.04
CA LEU A 327 -30.40 -10.48 -2.32
C LEU A 327 -31.21 -9.78 -3.40
N ASP A 328 -32.54 -9.93 -3.41
CA ASP A 328 -33.42 -9.23 -4.35
C ASP A 328 -33.32 -7.71 -4.18
N GLU A 329 -33.33 -7.20 -2.95
CA GLU A 329 -33.13 -5.77 -2.69
C GLU A 329 -31.74 -5.30 -3.12
N LEU A 330 -30.70 -6.08 -2.81
CA LEU A 330 -29.32 -5.75 -3.18
C LEU A 330 -29.09 -5.81 -4.70
N SER A 331 -29.79 -6.69 -5.40
CA SER A 331 -29.68 -6.87 -6.86
C SER A 331 -30.13 -5.65 -7.66
N ARG A 332 -30.97 -4.79 -7.07
CA ARG A 332 -31.52 -3.58 -7.68
C ARG A 332 -30.60 -2.37 -7.53
N LEU A 333 -29.54 -2.48 -6.74
CA LEU A 333 -28.57 -1.41 -6.55
C LEU A 333 -27.63 -1.31 -7.76
N PRO A 334 -27.13 -0.10 -8.10
CA PRO A 334 -26.30 0.10 -9.29
C PRO A 334 -24.96 -0.65 -9.25
N ASP A 335 -24.50 -1.05 -8.07
CA ASP A 335 -23.27 -1.79 -7.78
C ASP A 335 -23.54 -3.23 -7.33
N ALA A 336 -24.68 -3.80 -7.73
CA ALA A 336 -25.09 -5.18 -7.39
C ALA A 336 -24.09 -6.25 -7.86
N LEU A 337 -23.29 -5.95 -8.89
CA LEU A 337 -22.22 -6.80 -9.41
C LEU A 337 -20.84 -6.26 -8.98
N PRO A 338 -19.83 -7.14 -8.83
CA PRO A 338 -18.48 -6.70 -8.53
C PRO A 338 -17.93 -5.78 -9.63
N PRO A 339 -17.08 -4.79 -9.28
CA PRO A 339 -16.38 -3.99 -10.27
C PRO A 339 -15.56 -4.87 -11.21
N THR A 340 -15.46 -4.47 -12.48
CA THR A 340 -14.67 -5.22 -13.46
C THR A 340 -13.18 -4.89 -13.33
N TYR A 341 -12.32 -5.89 -13.52
CA TYR A 341 -10.88 -5.68 -13.59
C TYR A 341 -10.51 -4.78 -14.79
N LEU A 342 -9.76 -3.70 -14.52
CA LEU A 342 -9.49 -2.62 -15.46
C LEU A 342 -8.59 -3.00 -16.65
N PHE A 343 -7.75 -4.03 -16.49
CA PHE A 343 -6.75 -4.44 -17.46
C PHE A 343 -7.00 -5.84 -17.99
N ARG A 344 -8.27 -6.25 -18.13
CA ARG A 344 -8.57 -7.48 -18.88
C ARG A 344 -8.02 -7.31 -20.29
N GLU A 345 -7.00 -8.10 -20.61
CA GLU A 345 -6.77 -8.46 -22.00
C GLU A 345 -8.04 -9.19 -22.44
N ASP A 346 -8.61 -8.78 -23.58
CA ASP A 346 -9.61 -9.59 -24.27
C ASP A 346 -8.95 -10.92 -24.59
N VAL A 347 -9.12 -11.92 -23.72
CA VAL A 347 -8.88 -13.30 -24.10
C VAL A 347 -9.96 -13.58 -25.14
N PRO A 348 -9.62 -13.76 -26.43
CA PRO A 348 -10.63 -14.01 -27.44
C PRO A 348 -11.47 -15.21 -27.01
N PRO A 349 -12.80 -15.10 -27.02
CA PRO A 349 -13.66 -16.21 -26.63
C PRO A 349 -13.51 -17.30 -27.71
N ALA A 350 -12.96 -18.44 -27.27
CA ALA A 350 -12.55 -19.61 -28.04
C ALA A 350 -11.06 -19.62 -28.44
N GLY A 351 -10.42 -20.75 -28.11
CA GLY A 351 -9.02 -21.02 -28.38
C GLY A 351 -8.64 -20.71 -29.82
N ILE A 352 -7.50 -20.04 -29.97
CA ILE A 352 -6.86 -19.84 -31.26
C ILE A 352 -6.59 -21.24 -31.83
N SER A 353 -7.23 -21.57 -32.96
CA SER A 353 -6.86 -22.76 -33.74
C SER A 353 -5.35 -22.72 -34.01
N LEU A 354 -4.65 -23.84 -33.82
CA LEU A 354 -3.21 -23.95 -34.09
C LEU A 354 -2.80 -23.45 -35.48
N SER A 355 -3.74 -23.37 -36.44
CA SER A 355 -3.58 -22.79 -37.78
C SER A 355 -3.34 -21.28 -37.81
N ASN A 356 -3.58 -20.55 -36.72
CA ASN A 356 -3.45 -19.09 -36.67
C ASN A 356 -2.22 -18.63 -35.87
N SER A 357 -1.33 -19.55 -35.50
CA SER A 357 -0.16 -19.27 -34.65
C SER A 357 1.07 -18.73 -35.40
N GLU A 358 1.06 -18.69 -36.73
CA GLU A 358 2.24 -18.30 -37.53
C GLU A 358 2.62 -16.81 -37.47
N ASN A 359 1.81 -15.95 -36.83
CA ASN A 359 2.11 -14.52 -36.67
C ASN A 359 2.43 -14.08 -35.23
N ILE A 360 2.60 -15.00 -34.28
CA ILE A 360 2.86 -14.66 -32.86
C ILE A 360 4.37 -14.63 -32.52
N PHE A 361 5.24 -15.07 -33.44
CA PHE A 361 6.70 -14.93 -33.31
C PHE A 361 7.30 -14.25 -34.55
N ARG A 362 7.10 -12.94 -34.65
CA ARG A 362 7.99 -12.05 -35.41
C ARG A 362 8.23 -10.76 -34.65
#